data_AF-A0A420MEF3-F1
#
_entry.id   AF-A0A420MEF3-F1
#
_cell.length_a   1.000
_cell.length_b   1.000
_cell.length_c   1.000
_cell.angle_alpha   90.00
_cell.angle_beta   90.00
_cell.angle_gamma   90.00
#
_symmetry.space_group_name_H-M   'P 1'
#
loop_
_entity.id
_entity.type
_entity.pdbx_description
1 polymer ?
#
loop_
_entity_poly.entity_id
_entity_poly.type
_entity_poly.pdbx_seq_one_letter_code
_entity_poly.pdbx_strand_id
1 'polypeptide(L)'
;MLKSAENWVAGFFGLEWTNNATIEVIIEAAGFNNSLAGDLNCPNTAKADYKSPVEAWVEIYLQDANSRFNNMTDGFKWTLADVYAAQKMCPFEMVAYGSSSGPLAWATGKRLLRLKNHTLGYSGSQINTTLDGMKETFPLNQSLYFDFSHDKDIISILTAFGFRQFAEELPADKYPGDHEFTASHITPFGARLDIEIIKAHKPVSPARDCYLEGNDTKYIHFVLNQRTIPLGKSFPECDINRKDGWCELDTFLKVQEEMADKAKFDYACFRDYPSLPYGKVTDGAPPS
;
A
#
# COMPACT_ATOMS: atom_id res chain seq x y z
N MET A 1 11.55 4.75 -5.38
CA MET A 1 11.16 5.65 -4.28
C MET A 1 12.15 6.78 -3.90
N LEU A 2 13.48 6.62 -4.01
CA LEU A 2 14.49 7.58 -3.49
C LEU A 2 14.20 9.09 -3.60
N LYS A 3 13.76 9.62 -4.77
CA LYS A 3 13.47 11.06 -4.90
C LYS A 3 12.30 11.56 -4.05
N SER A 4 11.35 10.70 -3.69
CA SER A 4 10.30 11.04 -2.72
C SER A 4 10.89 11.19 -1.31
N ALA A 5 11.78 10.27 -0.92
CA ALA A 5 12.48 10.32 0.36
C ALA A 5 13.33 11.59 0.50
N GLU A 6 14.17 11.90 -0.51
CA GLU A 6 15.00 13.12 -0.54
C GLU A 6 14.19 14.41 -0.35
N ASN A 7 13.04 14.55 -1.04
CA ASN A 7 12.20 15.73 -0.91
C ASN A 7 11.47 15.78 0.44
N TRP A 8 11.08 14.63 0.99
CA TRP A 8 10.45 14.55 2.30
C TRP A 8 11.43 14.94 3.42
N VAL A 9 12.64 14.39 3.44
CA VAL A 9 13.65 14.74 4.48
C VAL A 9 14.11 16.19 4.35
N ALA A 10 14.19 16.74 3.13
CA ALA A 10 14.48 18.16 2.91
C ALA A 10 13.34 19.08 3.41
N GLY A 11 12.09 18.59 3.40
CA GLY A 11 10.95 19.29 4.01
C GLY A 11 10.90 19.20 5.53
N PHE A 12 11.32 18.06 6.11
CA PHE A 12 11.26 17.81 7.56
C PHE A 12 12.47 18.37 8.33
N PHE A 13 13.69 18.15 7.82
CA PHE A 13 14.95 18.57 8.45
C PHE A 13 15.57 19.83 7.79
N GLY A 14 14.98 20.33 6.71
CA GLY A 14 15.50 21.46 5.94
C GLY A 14 16.53 21.06 4.87
N LEU A 15 17.04 22.03 4.11
CA LEU A 15 17.92 21.78 2.96
C LEU A 15 19.28 21.14 3.32
N GLU A 16 19.72 21.27 4.57
CA GLU A 16 20.96 20.67 5.08
C GLU A 16 20.72 19.32 5.81
N TRP A 17 19.60 18.64 5.51
CA TRP A 17 19.17 17.39 6.17
C TRP A 17 20.25 16.30 6.27
N THR A 18 21.23 16.28 5.35
CA THR A 18 22.37 15.35 5.37
C THR A 18 23.26 15.47 6.60
N ASN A 19 23.13 16.56 7.37
CA ASN A 19 23.81 16.74 8.67
C ASN A 19 23.05 16.05 9.83
N ASN A 20 21.79 15.65 9.62
CA ASN A 20 20.85 15.22 10.64
C ASN A 20 20.20 13.85 10.37
N ALA A 21 20.15 13.42 9.11
CA ALA A 21 19.55 12.16 8.67
C ALA A 21 20.32 11.54 7.49
N THR A 22 20.35 10.21 7.46
CA THR A 22 20.89 9.40 6.36
C THR A 22 19.73 8.63 5.73
N ILE A 23 19.70 8.52 4.39
CA ILE A 23 18.76 7.64 3.68
C ILE A 23 19.50 6.34 3.36
N GLU A 24 19.09 5.24 3.98
CA GLU A 24 19.49 3.89 3.56
C GLU A 24 18.68 3.48 2.32
N VAL A 25 19.32 2.86 1.31
CA VAL A 25 18.70 2.62 -0.01
C VAL A 25 18.64 1.12 -0.30
N ILE A 26 17.53 0.51 0.11
CA ILE A 26 17.24 -0.91 -0.15
C ILE A 26 17.07 -1.14 -1.66
N ILE A 27 17.72 -2.20 -2.17
CA ILE A 27 17.79 -2.48 -3.61
C ILE A 27 16.50 -3.12 -4.10
N GLU A 28 15.86 -2.47 -5.09
CA GLU A 28 14.67 -2.97 -5.79
C GLU A 28 15.08 -3.73 -7.06
N ALA A 29 15.41 -5.02 -6.90
CA ALA A 29 15.76 -5.91 -8.02
C ALA A 29 15.54 -7.39 -7.67
N ALA A 30 15.28 -8.22 -8.68
CA ALA A 30 15.15 -9.66 -8.49
C ALA A 30 16.46 -10.27 -7.91
N GLY A 31 16.31 -11.07 -6.86
CA GLY A 31 17.41 -11.61 -6.05
C GLY A 31 17.93 -10.68 -4.95
N PHE A 32 17.37 -9.48 -4.78
CA PHE A 32 17.70 -8.56 -3.67
C PHE A 32 16.53 -8.44 -2.71
N ASN A 33 16.83 -8.58 -1.42
CA ASN A 33 15.81 -8.68 -0.41
C ASN A 33 15.33 -7.32 0.08
N ASN A 34 14.03 -7.09 -0.01
CA ASN A 34 13.43 -5.79 0.18
C ASN A 34 12.01 -5.90 0.78
N SER A 35 11.88 -5.54 2.05
CA SER A 35 10.60 -5.39 2.77
C SER A 35 9.71 -4.29 2.18
N LEU A 36 10.30 -3.33 1.44
CA LEU A 36 9.63 -2.23 0.73
C LEU A 36 9.47 -2.50 -0.79
N ALA A 37 9.73 -3.74 -1.24
CA ALA A 37 9.41 -4.23 -2.59
C ALA A 37 9.25 -5.76 -2.58
N GLY A 38 8.22 -6.24 -1.86
CA GLY A 38 8.08 -7.64 -1.45
C GLY A 38 7.85 -8.65 -2.58
N ASP A 39 7.44 -8.18 -3.76
CA ASP A 39 7.00 -8.99 -4.90
C ASP A 39 8.14 -9.56 -5.77
N LEU A 40 9.25 -8.82 -5.93
CA LEU A 40 10.31 -9.17 -6.87
C LEU A 40 11.05 -10.50 -6.58
N ASN A 41 10.94 -11.03 -5.36
CA ASN A 41 11.49 -12.33 -4.95
C ASN A 41 10.41 -13.38 -4.63
N CYS A 42 9.14 -13.12 -4.94
CA CYS A 42 8.02 -14.02 -4.68
C CYS A 42 7.38 -14.44 -6.02
N PRO A 43 7.90 -15.47 -6.71
CA PRO A 43 7.50 -15.83 -8.08
C PRO A 43 6.00 -16.07 -8.26
N ASN A 44 5.33 -16.56 -7.23
CA ASN A 44 3.90 -16.85 -7.24
C ASN A 44 3.00 -15.61 -7.13
N THR A 45 3.52 -14.39 -6.89
CA THR A 45 2.70 -13.15 -6.90
C THR A 45 1.89 -12.98 -8.18
N ALA A 46 2.47 -13.36 -9.32
CA ALA A 46 1.81 -13.32 -10.62
C ALA A 46 0.83 -14.49 -10.89
N LYS A 47 0.62 -15.44 -9.96
CA LYS A 47 -0.34 -16.56 -10.13
C LYS A 47 -1.81 -16.17 -9.92
N ALA A 48 -2.09 -15.07 -9.20
CA ALA A 48 -3.47 -14.62 -8.97
C ALA A 48 -3.99 -13.80 -10.16
N ASP A 49 -5.17 -14.15 -10.67
CA ASP A 49 -5.80 -13.37 -11.75
C ASP A 49 -6.55 -12.15 -11.20
N TYR A 50 -5.94 -10.98 -11.40
CA TYR A 50 -6.52 -9.66 -11.16
C TYR A 50 -6.90 -8.94 -12.47
N LYS A 51 -6.64 -9.53 -13.65
CA LYS A 51 -6.82 -8.85 -14.95
C LYS A 51 -8.21 -9.09 -15.50
N SER A 52 -8.64 -10.34 -15.58
CA SER A 52 -10.00 -10.68 -16.02
C SER A 52 -11.11 -9.92 -15.29
N PRO A 53 -11.10 -9.73 -13.95
CA PRO A 53 -12.12 -8.92 -13.27
C PRO A 53 -12.07 -7.43 -13.63
N VAL A 54 -10.87 -6.86 -13.87
CA VAL A 54 -10.73 -5.46 -14.30
C VAL A 54 -11.20 -5.27 -15.76
N GLU A 55 -10.86 -6.22 -16.63
CA GLU A 55 -11.26 -6.22 -18.04
C GLU A 55 -12.78 -6.39 -18.18
N ALA A 56 -13.39 -7.33 -17.45
CA ALA A 56 -14.84 -7.50 -17.39
C ALA A 56 -15.58 -6.24 -16.90
N TRP A 57 -15.06 -5.56 -15.87
CA TRP A 57 -15.65 -4.31 -15.41
C TRP A 57 -15.51 -3.19 -16.44
N VAL A 58 -14.35 -3.05 -17.08
CA VAL A 58 -14.08 -2.09 -18.18
C VAL A 58 -15.02 -2.30 -19.37
N GLU A 59 -15.35 -3.55 -19.71
CA GLU A 59 -16.34 -3.87 -20.76
C GLU A 59 -17.77 -3.46 -20.39
N ILE A 60 -18.07 -3.19 -19.12
CA ILE A 60 -19.39 -2.75 -18.66
C ILE A 60 -19.44 -1.22 -18.57
N TYR A 61 -18.63 -0.59 -17.73
CA TYR A 61 -18.83 0.84 -17.39
C TYR A 61 -18.43 1.82 -18.51
N LEU A 62 -17.64 1.40 -19.51
CA LEU A 62 -17.21 2.26 -20.62
C LEU A 62 -18.08 2.21 -21.88
N GLN A 63 -19.15 1.40 -21.94
CA GLN A 63 -19.99 1.30 -23.15
C GLN A 63 -20.60 2.66 -23.56
N ASP A 64 -21.18 3.37 -22.60
CA ASP A 64 -21.73 4.72 -22.83
C ASP A 64 -20.64 5.74 -23.17
N ALA A 65 -19.46 5.61 -22.56
CA ALA A 65 -18.33 6.50 -22.82
C ALA A 65 -17.79 6.31 -24.24
N ASN A 66 -17.58 5.06 -24.66
CA ASN A 66 -17.16 4.71 -26.02
C ASN A 66 -18.19 5.14 -27.07
N SER A 67 -19.49 5.02 -26.76
CA SER A 67 -20.56 5.51 -27.62
C SER A 67 -20.53 7.04 -27.77
N ARG A 68 -20.29 7.79 -26.67
CA ARG A 68 -20.10 9.26 -26.74
C ARG A 68 -18.86 9.65 -27.53
N PHE A 69 -17.73 9.00 -27.31
CA PHE A 69 -16.46 9.32 -27.97
C PHE A 69 -16.55 9.09 -29.48
N ASN A 70 -17.09 7.95 -29.94
CA ASN A 70 -17.32 7.69 -31.37
C ASN A 70 -18.30 8.71 -32.00
N ASN A 71 -19.30 9.19 -31.27
CA ASN A 71 -20.21 10.24 -31.75
C ASN A 71 -19.59 11.66 -31.76
N MET A 72 -18.35 11.82 -31.25
CA MET A 72 -17.64 13.10 -31.17
C MET A 72 -16.42 13.19 -32.12
N THR A 73 -16.07 12.10 -32.83
CA THR A 73 -14.87 12.06 -33.69
C THR A 73 -15.12 11.45 -35.05
N ASP A 74 -15.01 12.26 -36.11
CA ASP A 74 -14.93 11.78 -37.48
C ASP A 74 -13.54 11.16 -37.78
N GLY A 75 -13.51 10.10 -38.59
CA GLY A 75 -12.27 9.51 -39.12
C GLY A 75 -11.45 8.64 -38.15
N PHE A 76 -11.78 8.60 -36.86
CA PHE A 76 -11.22 7.66 -35.88
C PHE A 76 -12.34 6.90 -35.16
N LYS A 77 -12.17 5.59 -35.00
CA LYS A 77 -13.11 4.73 -34.26
C LYS A 77 -12.50 4.32 -32.93
N TRP A 78 -13.08 4.78 -31.83
CA TRP A 78 -12.63 4.43 -30.49
C TRP A 78 -13.02 2.99 -30.13
N THR A 79 -12.11 2.32 -29.44
CA THR A 79 -12.37 1.08 -28.69
C THR A 79 -12.46 1.37 -27.19
N LEU A 80 -13.01 0.42 -26.43
CA LEU A 80 -13.04 0.47 -24.97
C LEU A 80 -11.63 0.60 -24.37
N ALA A 81 -10.62 0.01 -25.01
CA ALA A 81 -9.22 0.12 -24.60
C ALA A 81 -8.66 1.55 -24.79
N ASP A 82 -9.01 2.23 -25.88
CA ASP A 82 -8.62 3.62 -26.12
C ASP A 82 -9.25 4.58 -25.10
N VAL A 83 -10.55 4.38 -24.81
CA VAL A 83 -11.28 5.17 -23.80
C VAL A 83 -10.72 4.93 -22.39
N TYR A 84 -10.39 3.68 -22.05
CA TYR A 84 -9.76 3.32 -20.78
C TYR A 84 -8.33 3.88 -20.68
N ALA A 85 -7.59 3.95 -21.78
CA ALA A 85 -6.28 4.62 -21.83
C ALA A 85 -6.41 6.14 -21.63
N ALA A 86 -7.38 6.79 -22.28
CA ALA A 86 -7.67 8.22 -22.12
C ALA A 86 -8.09 8.55 -20.67
N GLN A 87 -8.95 7.73 -20.06
CA GLN A 87 -9.31 7.87 -18.65
C GLN A 87 -8.09 7.77 -17.72
N LYS A 88 -7.20 6.81 -17.98
CA LYS A 88 -5.95 6.64 -17.20
C LYS A 88 -4.94 7.76 -17.45
N MET A 89 -4.98 8.45 -18.59
CA MET A 89 -4.09 9.59 -18.89
C MET A 89 -4.43 10.84 -18.05
N CYS A 90 -5.72 11.08 -17.79
CA CYS A 90 -6.22 12.23 -17.01
C CYS A 90 -5.48 12.50 -15.68
N PRO A 91 -5.32 11.55 -14.75
CA PRO A 91 -4.57 11.80 -13.51
C PRO A 91 -3.07 12.07 -13.74
N PHE A 92 -2.45 11.50 -14.79
CA PHE A 92 -1.05 11.78 -15.13
C PHE A 92 -0.87 13.20 -15.69
N GLU A 93 -1.79 13.69 -16.52
CA GLU A 93 -1.79 15.10 -16.96
C GLU A 93 -1.93 16.05 -15.77
N MET A 94 -2.85 15.74 -14.84
CA MET A 94 -3.09 16.57 -13.65
C MET A 94 -1.83 16.74 -12.80
N VAL A 95 -1.06 15.67 -12.55
CA VAL A 95 0.19 15.76 -11.75
C VAL A 95 1.39 16.28 -12.55
N ALA A 96 1.39 16.14 -13.88
CA ALA A 96 2.50 16.60 -14.73
C ALA A 96 2.40 18.10 -15.10
N TYR A 97 1.18 18.63 -15.27
CA TYR A 97 0.94 19.98 -15.77
C TYR A 97 0.13 20.87 -14.81
N GLY A 98 -0.38 20.33 -13.70
CA GLY A 98 -1.27 21.05 -12.77
C GLY A 98 -2.73 21.16 -13.23
N SER A 99 -3.04 20.65 -14.43
CA SER A 99 -4.39 20.58 -15.00
C SER A 99 -4.48 19.40 -15.98
N SER A 100 -5.56 18.63 -15.89
CA SER A 100 -5.98 17.70 -16.96
C SER A 100 -6.91 18.41 -17.93
N SER A 101 -6.73 18.21 -19.24
CA SER A 101 -7.42 19.01 -20.26
C SER A 101 -8.11 18.19 -21.35
N GLY A 102 -8.55 16.98 -21.03
CA GLY A 102 -9.31 16.15 -21.97
C GLY A 102 -10.68 16.74 -22.36
N PRO A 103 -11.13 16.58 -23.61
CA PRO A 103 -10.41 16.76 -24.87
C PRO A 103 -10.47 18.24 -25.33
N LEU A 104 -10.10 19.20 -24.48
CA LEU A 104 -10.29 20.64 -24.67
C LEU A 104 -9.12 21.54 -24.18
N ALA A 105 -7.86 21.15 -24.43
CA ALA A 105 -6.79 22.15 -24.61
C ALA A 105 -5.67 21.70 -25.57
N TRP A 106 -5.09 22.66 -26.27
CA TRP A 106 -3.90 22.50 -27.10
C TRP A 106 -2.81 23.45 -26.56
N ALA A 107 -1.76 22.91 -25.92
CA ALA A 107 -0.48 23.61 -25.72
C ALA A 107 0.66 22.68 -25.20
N THR A 108 1.79 22.68 -25.92
CA THR A 108 3.18 22.56 -25.40
C THR A 108 3.59 21.48 -24.37
N GLY A 109 4.56 20.62 -24.74
CA GLY A 109 5.49 20.00 -23.77
C GLY A 109 6.10 18.65 -24.18
N LYS A 110 7.38 18.59 -24.61
CA LYS A 110 8.11 17.33 -24.85
C LYS A 110 9.15 17.04 -23.77
N ARG A 111 9.25 15.79 -23.32
CA ARG A 111 10.55 15.07 -23.21
C ARG A 111 10.38 13.54 -23.15
N LEU A 112 11.49 12.80 -23.28
CA LEU A 112 11.53 11.36 -23.58
C LEU A 112 12.36 10.55 -22.57
N LEU A 113 12.09 9.25 -22.49
CA LEU A 113 12.91 8.21 -21.83
C LEU A 113 14.33 8.12 -22.42
N ARG A 114 15.30 7.59 -21.64
CA ARG A 114 16.00 6.30 -21.93
C ARG A 114 17.22 5.99 -21.02
N LEU A 115 17.25 4.75 -20.49
CA LEU A 115 18.44 3.84 -20.32
C LEU A 115 19.59 4.31 -19.37
N LYS A 116 20.41 3.50 -18.67
CA LYS A 116 20.71 2.04 -18.53
C LYS A 116 21.65 1.85 -17.29
N ASN A 117 22.17 0.73 -16.74
CA ASN A 117 22.11 -0.77 -16.85
C ASN A 117 22.90 -1.38 -15.62
N HIS A 118 22.98 -2.73 -15.47
CA HIS A 118 23.96 -3.54 -14.68
C HIS A 118 23.57 -3.95 -13.23
N THR A 119 24.29 -4.93 -12.64
CA THR A 119 23.70 -6.01 -11.77
C THR A 119 24.68 -6.69 -10.77
N LEU A 120 24.13 -7.55 -9.87
CA LEU A 120 24.73 -8.59 -8.96
C LEU A 120 24.99 -8.15 -7.49
N GLY A 121 24.66 -8.94 -6.44
CA GLY A 121 23.77 -10.12 -6.37
C GLY A 121 23.68 -10.85 -5.00
N TYR A 122 22.45 -11.22 -4.59
CA TYR A 122 21.98 -12.32 -3.70
C TYR A 122 22.47 -12.53 -2.23
N SER A 123 21.50 -12.54 -1.28
CA SER A 123 21.42 -13.50 -0.15
C SER A 123 20.15 -13.37 0.72
N GLY A 124 19.49 -14.47 1.10
CA GLY A 124 18.73 -14.56 2.37
C GLY A 124 17.20 -14.76 2.30
N SER A 125 16.47 -13.73 2.69
CA SER A 125 15.02 -13.65 3.02
C SER A 125 14.56 -12.22 2.79
N GLN A 126 13.28 -11.89 2.52
CA GLN A 126 12.90 -10.49 2.19
C GLN A 126 13.24 -9.44 3.29
N ILE A 127 13.41 -9.88 4.54
CA ILE A 127 14.15 -9.17 5.60
C ILE A 127 15.65 -9.24 5.27
N ASN A 128 16.29 -8.11 4.99
CA ASN A 128 17.72 -8.04 4.69
C ASN A 128 18.51 -8.16 6.00
N THR A 129 18.69 -9.39 6.48
CA THR A 129 19.36 -9.73 7.74
C THR A 129 20.77 -9.16 7.93
N THR A 130 21.41 -8.67 6.85
CA THR A 130 22.67 -7.90 6.92
C THR A 130 22.42 -6.47 7.41
N LEU A 131 21.46 -5.75 6.81
CA LEU A 131 21.07 -4.40 7.26
C LEU A 131 20.28 -4.43 8.57
N ASP A 132 19.33 -5.36 8.66
CA ASP A 132 18.37 -5.47 9.78
C ASP A 132 19.03 -6.04 11.05
N GLY A 133 20.16 -6.75 10.89
CA GLY A 133 21.03 -7.21 11.98
C GLY A 133 22.06 -6.17 12.46
N MET A 134 22.30 -5.09 11.69
CA MET A 134 23.25 -4.05 12.03
C MET A 134 22.55 -2.82 12.62
N LYS A 135 22.86 -2.48 13.87
CA LYS A 135 22.28 -1.33 14.59
C LYS A 135 22.58 0.04 13.97
N GLU A 136 23.49 0.10 13.01
CA GLU A 136 23.85 1.31 12.25
C GLU A 136 22.84 1.58 11.12
N THR A 137 22.27 0.51 10.54
CA THR A 137 21.28 0.55 9.45
C THR A 137 19.85 0.24 9.90
N PHE A 138 19.67 -0.49 11.01
CA PHE A 138 18.38 -0.74 11.66
C PHE A 138 18.41 -0.40 13.17
N PRO A 139 18.43 0.90 13.53
CA PRO A 139 18.62 1.38 14.90
C PRO A 139 17.35 1.31 15.76
N LEU A 140 17.10 0.16 16.40
CA LEU A 140 15.92 -0.15 17.26
C LEU A 140 15.54 0.85 18.38
N ASN A 141 16.35 1.87 18.66
CA ASN A 141 16.15 2.85 19.72
C ASN A 141 15.84 4.28 19.19
N GLN A 142 15.47 4.44 17.92
CA GLN A 142 14.96 5.71 17.41
C GLN A 142 13.49 5.93 17.80
N SER A 143 13.09 7.20 17.93
CA SER A 143 11.70 7.60 18.24
C SER A 143 10.85 7.85 16.99
N LEU A 144 11.47 7.84 15.80
CA LEU A 144 10.87 8.13 14.51
C LEU A 144 11.59 7.26 13.46
N TYR A 145 10.83 6.68 12.54
CA TYR A 145 11.31 5.89 11.40
C TYR A 145 10.52 6.34 10.16
N PHE A 146 11.16 6.38 8.98
CA PHE A 146 10.57 6.96 7.77
C PHE A 146 10.87 6.10 6.53
N ASP A 147 9.98 5.15 6.25
CA ASP A 147 10.09 4.23 5.12
C ASP A 147 9.37 4.75 3.87
N PHE A 148 9.96 4.54 2.69
CA PHE A 148 9.44 5.05 1.41
C PHE A 148 9.25 3.91 0.40
N SER A 149 8.01 3.41 0.35
CA SER A 149 7.57 2.23 -0.41
C SER A 149 6.61 2.59 -1.56
N HIS A 150 6.25 1.64 -2.43
CA HIS A 150 5.23 1.87 -3.47
C HIS A 150 3.80 1.58 -2.95
N ASP A 151 2.80 1.88 -3.78
CA ASP A 151 1.37 1.66 -3.49
C ASP A 151 1.04 0.19 -3.19
N LYS A 152 1.46 -0.74 -4.07
CA LYS A 152 1.31 -2.19 -3.88
C LYS A 152 1.87 -2.67 -2.54
N ASP A 153 2.93 -2.03 -2.05
CA ASP A 153 3.64 -2.46 -0.85
C ASP A 153 2.91 -1.97 0.41
N ILE A 154 2.30 -0.78 0.41
CA ILE A 154 1.39 -0.33 1.49
C ILE A 154 0.20 -1.29 1.62
N ILE A 155 -0.40 -1.70 0.50
CA ILE A 155 -1.50 -2.69 0.50
C ILE A 155 -1.00 -4.04 1.05
N SER A 156 0.17 -4.50 0.61
CA SER A 156 0.78 -5.74 1.10
C SER A 156 1.11 -5.69 2.60
N ILE A 157 1.57 -4.55 3.11
CA ILE A 157 1.84 -4.30 4.54
C ILE A 157 0.54 -4.35 5.34
N LEU A 158 -0.54 -3.72 4.86
CA LEU A 158 -1.86 -3.80 5.52
C LEU A 158 -2.39 -5.25 5.52
N THR A 159 -2.19 -6.01 4.45
CA THR A 159 -2.51 -7.44 4.41
C THR A 159 -1.67 -8.24 5.41
N ALA A 160 -0.35 -8.02 5.48
CA ALA A 160 0.57 -8.74 6.35
C ALA A 160 0.36 -8.46 7.85
N PHE A 161 -0.01 -7.22 8.22
CA PHE A 161 -0.48 -6.91 9.58
C PHE A 161 -1.82 -7.57 9.92
N GLY A 162 -2.57 -8.07 8.93
CA GLY A 162 -3.84 -8.78 9.11
C GLY A 162 -5.10 -7.93 9.03
N PHE A 163 -5.10 -6.78 8.33
CA PHE A 163 -6.26 -5.87 8.25
C PHE A 163 -7.42 -6.39 7.37
N ARG A 164 -8.13 -7.41 7.87
CA ARG A 164 -9.29 -8.05 7.25
C ARG A 164 -10.44 -7.11 6.88
N GLN A 165 -10.56 -5.95 7.53
CA GLN A 165 -11.58 -4.94 7.18
C GLN A 165 -11.50 -4.44 5.73
N PHE A 166 -10.39 -4.67 5.04
CA PHE A 166 -10.15 -4.30 3.64
C PHE A 166 -10.28 -5.49 2.66
N ALA A 167 -10.61 -6.69 3.15
CA ALA A 167 -10.61 -7.95 2.39
C ALA A 167 -12.01 -8.36 1.87
N GLU A 168 -12.87 -7.38 1.61
CA GLU A 168 -14.20 -7.57 1.03
C GLU A 168 -14.09 -7.99 -0.47
N GLU A 169 -14.89 -8.97 -0.90
CA GLU A 169 -14.90 -9.42 -2.29
C GLU A 169 -15.64 -8.41 -3.17
N LEU A 170 -14.90 -7.66 -3.99
CA LEU A 170 -15.47 -6.66 -4.90
C LEU A 170 -15.92 -7.32 -6.22
N PRO A 171 -17.23 -7.34 -6.55
CA PRO A 171 -17.73 -7.97 -7.77
C PRO A 171 -17.21 -7.27 -9.04
N ALA A 172 -16.87 -8.08 -10.05
CA ALA A 172 -16.40 -7.59 -11.35
C ALA A 172 -17.53 -7.20 -12.33
N ASP A 173 -18.78 -7.60 -12.05
CA ASP A 173 -19.93 -7.49 -12.94
C ASP A 173 -20.84 -6.29 -12.63
N LYS A 174 -20.62 -5.59 -11.52
CA LYS A 174 -21.46 -4.48 -11.03
C LYS A 174 -20.68 -3.56 -10.09
N TYR A 175 -21.21 -2.36 -9.89
CA TYR A 175 -20.70 -1.47 -8.84
C TYR A 175 -20.92 -2.10 -7.45
N PRO A 176 -19.91 -2.17 -6.57
CA PRO A 176 -20.00 -2.87 -5.27
C PRO A 176 -21.02 -2.24 -4.30
N GLY A 177 -21.26 -0.93 -4.38
CA GLY A 177 -21.97 -0.17 -3.36
C GLY A 177 -21.01 0.56 -2.43
N ASP A 178 -21.40 0.76 -1.18
CA ASP A 178 -20.52 1.26 -0.12
C ASP A 178 -19.58 0.14 0.35
N HIS A 179 -18.28 0.38 0.35
CA HIS A 179 -17.22 -0.60 0.61
C HIS A 179 -16.00 0.09 1.26
N GLU A 180 -15.19 -0.62 2.04
CA GLU A 180 -14.03 -0.02 2.74
C GLU A 180 -12.76 0.05 1.88
N PHE A 181 -12.60 -0.81 0.87
CA PHE A 181 -11.41 -0.84 0.00
C PHE A 181 -11.54 0.10 -1.22
N THR A 182 -11.30 1.41 -1.03
CA THR A 182 -11.18 2.36 -2.15
C THR A 182 -9.71 2.73 -2.39
N ALA A 183 -9.17 2.40 -3.56
CA ALA A 183 -7.75 2.64 -3.88
C ALA A 183 -7.31 4.11 -3.70
N SER A 184 -8.15 5.09 -4.06
CA SER A 184 -7.87 6.52 -3.86
C SER A 184 -7.85 6.98 -2.41
N HIS A 185 -8.40 6.20 -1.47
CA HIS A 185 -8.37 6.47 -0.03
C HIS A 185 -7.23 5.72 0.68
N ILE A 186 -6.71 4.64 0.09
CA ILE A 186 -5.66 3.79 0.66
C ILE A 186 -4.29 4.15 0.07
N THR A 187 -4.18 4.25 -1.25
CA THR A 187 -2.92 4.52 -1.97
C THR A 187 -3.04 5.61 -3.04
N PRO A 188 -3.43 6.86 -2.68
CA PRO A 188 -3.25 8.02 -3.56
C PRO A 188 -1.76 8.30 -3.82
N PHE A 189 -1.44 9.17 -4.80
CA PHE A 189 -0.08 9.70 -4.94
C PHE A 189 0.33 10.44 -3.67
N GLY A 190 1.47 10.04 -3.08
CA GLY A 190 1.93 10.58 -1.79
C GLY A 190 1.22 9.97 -0.57
N ALA A 191 0.65 8.77 -0.70
CA ALA A 191 0.07 8.03 0.42
C ALA A 191 1.05 7.83 1.59
N ARG A 192 0.51 7.75 2.80
CA ARG A 192 1.26 7.45 4.02
C ARG A 192 0.46 6.61 5.00
N LEU A 193 1.15 5.69 5.67
CA LEU A 193 0.66 4.89 6.78
C LEU A 193 1.51 5.25 8.01
N ASP A 194 0.97 6.13 8.85
CA ASP A 194 1.63 6.58 10.07
C ASP A 194 1.28 5.57 11.20
N ILE A 195 2.28 5.01 11.90
CA ILE A 195 2.10 4.07 13.01
C ILE A 195 2.61 4.72 14.30
N GLU A 196 1.71 4.96 15.25
CA GLU A 196 1.98 5.72 16.47
C GLU A 196 2.00 4.79 17.70
N ILE A 197 3.07 4.85 18.50
CA ILE A 197 3.11 4.24 19.84
C ILE A 197 2.83 5.34 20.87
N ILE A 198 1.69 5.24 21.55
CA ILE A 198 1.16 6.30 22.42
C ILE A 198 1.22 5.84 23.87
N LYS A 199 1.97 6.57 24.70
CA LYS A 199 2.05 6.31 26.15
C LYS A 199 1.04 7.17 26.90
N ALA A 200 0.17 6.54 27.68
CA ALA A 200 -0.73 7.18 28.63
C ALA A 200 -0.30 6.87 30.08
N HIS A 201 -0.57 7.78 31.02
CA HIS A 201 -0.21 7.59 32.43
C HIS A 201 -1.14 6.64 33.22
N LYS A 202 -2.29 6.33 32.61
CA LYS A 202 -3.31 5.38 33.06
C LYS A 202 -4.00 4.82 31.82
N PRO A 203 -4.74 3.69 31.90
CA PRO A 203 -5.51 3.19 30.78
C PRO A 203 -6.57 4.22 30.35
N VAL A 204 -6.78 4.39 29.05
CA VAL A 204 -7.74 5.37 28.48
C VAL A 204 -9.05 4.67 28.15
N SER A 205 -10.18 5.22 28.59
CA SER A 205 -11.50 4.61 28.34
C SER A 205 -11.78 4.46 26.83
N PRO A 206 -12.47 3.38 26.39
CA PRO A 206 -12.95 3.24 25.01
C PRO A 206 -13.79 4.42 24.52
N ALA A 207 -14.52 5.06 25.44
CA ALA A 207 -15.42 6.18 25.16
C ALA A 207 -14.70 7.54 24.99
N ARG A 208 -13.40 7.62 25.33
CA ARG A 208 -12.54 8.83 25.31
C ARG A 208 -12.95 9.96 26.25
N ASP A 209 -13.64 9.62 27.33
CA ASP A 209 -14.15 10.54 28.35
C ASP A 209 -13.29 10.59 29.63
N CYS A 210 -12.59 9.51 29.98
CA CYS A 210 -11.83 9.43 31.24
C CYS A 210 -10.61 8.48 31.17
N TYR A 211 -9.79 8.56 32.22
CA TYR A 211 -8.79 7.54 32.55
C TYR A 211 -9.41 6.52 33.51
N LEU A 212 -9.13 5.24 33.27
CA LEU A 212 -9.50 4.14 34.17
C LEU A 212 -8.47 3.99 35.29
N GLU A 213 -8.75 3.13 36.27
CA GLU A 213 -7.74 2.74 37.25
C GLU A 213 -6.73 1.75 36.64
N GLY A 214 -5.45 1.96 36.95
CA GLY A 214 -4.34 1.21 36.35
C GLY A 214 -3.04 2.03 36.34
N ASN A 215 -2.00 1.46 35.73
CA ASN A 215 -0.66 2.04 35.62
C ASN A 215 -0.45 2.71 34.23
N ASP A 216 0.75 3.27 34.01
CA ASP A 216 1.26 3.67 32.70
C ASP A 216 0.93 2.58 31.64
N THR A 217 0.18 2.93 30.60
CA THR A 217 -0.30 2.01 29.56
C THR A 217 0.19 2.47 28.19
N LYS A 218 0.57 1.53 27.32
CA LYS A 218 0.97 1.81 25.93
C LYS A 218 -0.10 1.36 24.96
N TYR A 219 -0.41 2.21 24.00
CA TYR A 219 -1.31 1.95 22.89
C TYR A 219 -0.55 2.00 21.58
N ILE A 220 -1.07 1.30 20.57
CA ILE A 220 -0.70 1.45 19.17
C ILE A 220 -1.90 1.95 18.37
N HIS A 221 -1.63 2.82 17.41
CA HIS A 221 -2.61 3.48 16.54
C HIS A 221 -2.07 3.52 15.11
N PHE A 222 -2.92 3.21 14.14
CA PHE A 222 -2.58 3.22 12.72
C PHE A 222 -3.40 4.32 12.03
N VAL A 223 -2.73 5.17 11.25
CA VAL A 223 -3.35 6.29 10.53
C VAL A 223 -2.96 6.22 9.05
N LEU A 224 -3.92 5.91 8.21
CA LEU A 224 -3.73 5.83 6.76
C LEU A 224 -4.28 7.09 6.11
N ASN A 225 -3.42 7.89 5.48
CA ASN A 225 -3.79 9.15 4.82
C ASN A 225 -4.62 10.11 5.71
N GLN A 226 -4.29 10.17 7.00
CA GLN A 226 -5.01 10.93 8.05
C GLN A 226 -6.41 10.40 8.44
N ARG A 227 -6.76 9.18 8.01
CA ARG A 227 -7.90 8.40 8.55
C ARG A 227 -7.37 7.37 9.55
N THR A 228 -7.87 7.40 10.79
CA THR A 228 -7.65 6.32 11.77
C THR A 228 -8.15 4.98 11.22
N ILE A 229 -7.30 3.97 11.30
CA ILE A 229 -7.66 2.56 11.09
C ILE A 229 -8.12 1.99 12.44
N PRO A 230 -9.40 1.62 12.61
CA PRO A 230 -9.91 1.07 13.87
C PRO A 230 -9.45 -0.38 14.05
N LEU A 231 -8.44 -0.60 14.89
CA LEU A 231 -7.78 -1.91 15.02
C LEU A 231 -8.76 -3.05 15.39
N GLY A 232 -9.74 -2.77 16.26
CA GLY A 232 -10.78 -3.72 16.66
C GLY A 232 -11.76 -4.18 15.57
N LYS A 233 -11.75 -3.59 14.36
CA LYS A 233 -12.47 -4.16 13.20
C LYS A 233 -11.77 -5.39 12.60
N SER A 234 -10.46 -5.53 12.78
CA SER A 234 -9.65 -6.62 12.19
C SER A 234 -9.05 -7.57 13.21
N PHE A 235 -8.83 -7.11 14.45
CA PHE A 235 -8.27 -7.89 15.54
C PHE A 235 -9.27 -7.93 16.71
N PRO A 236 -10.02 -9.04 16.91
CA PRO A 236 -11.04 -9.14 17.97
C PRO A 236 -10.50 -8.96 19.40
N GLU A 237 -9.20 -9.12 19.59
CA GLU A 237 -8.47 -8.89 20.83
C GLU A 237 -8.36 -7.39 21.17
N CYS A 238 -8.51 -6.53 20.16
CA CYS A 238 -8.60 -5.08 20.28
C CYS A 238 -10.07 -4.67 20.37
N ASP A 239 -10.46 -3.91 21.39
CA ASP A 239 -11.87 -3.53 21.59
C ASP A 239 -12.43 -2.67 20.43
N ILE A 240 -13.37 -3.24 19.68
CA ILE A 240 -14.05 -2.60 18.54
C ILE A 240 -14.88 -1.36 18.94
N ASN A 241 -15.24 -1.22 20.22
CA ASN A 241 -16.02 -0.09 20.73
C ASN A 241 -15.16 1.15 21.02
N ARG A 242 -13.84 1.05 20.91
CA ARG A 242 -12.91 2.17 21.11
C ARG A 242 -13.06 3.23 20.04
N LYS A 243 -13.53 4.43 20.44
CA LYS A 243 -13.69 5.58 19.54
C LYS A 243 -12.38 6.15 18.99
N ASP A 244 -11.24 5.83 19.63
CA ASP A 244 -9.91 6.18 19.13
C ASP A 244 -9.35 5.15 18.13
N GLY A 245 -9.99 3.98 17.97
CA GLY A 245 -9.48 2.90 17.14
C GLY A 245 -8.17 2.26 17.64
N TRP A 246 -7.68 2.62 18.82
CA TRP A 246 -6.40 2.17 19.37
C TRP A 246 -6.47 0.70 19.83
N CYS A 247 -5.31 0.09 20.05
CA CYS A 247 -5.19 -1.19 20.74
C CYS A 247 -4.06 -1.13 21.76
N GLU A 248 -4.13 -1.92 22.84
CA GLU A 248 -3.02 -2.01 23.80
C GLU A 248 -1.82 -2.70 23.14
N LEU A 249 -0.63 -2.11 23.28
CA LEU A 249 0.55 -2.52 22.51
C LEU A 249 0.89 -4.01 22.73
N ASP A 250 0.88 -4.45 23.98
CA ASP A 250 1.20 -5.84 24.36
C ASP A 250 0.11 -6.84 23.94
N THR A 251 -1.08 -6.37 23.57
CA THR A 251 -2.17 -7.18 23.01
C THR A 251 -2.00 -7.28 21.49
N PHE A 252 -1.75 -6.15 20.82
CA PHE A 252 -1.45 -6.13 19.39
C PHE A 252 -0.20 -6.96 19.05
N LEU A 253 0.89 -6.86 19.83
CA LEU A 253 2.11 -7.63 19.57
C LEU A 253 1.88 -9.14 19.59
N LYS A 254 1.08 -9.67 20.53
CA LYS A 254 0.70 -11.10 20.57
C LYS A 254 -0.09 -11.53 19.33
N VAL A 255 -0.96 -10.66 18.82
CA VAL A 255 -1.69 -10.92 17.56
C VAL A 255 -0.72 -10.96 16.37
N GLN A 256 0.32 -10.13 16.37
CA GLN A 256 1.35 -10.11 15.32
C GLN A 256 2.34 -11.28 15.40
N GLU A 257 2.61 -11.85 16.58
CA GLU A 257 3.41 -13.08 16.73
C GLU A 257 2.84 -14.24 15.89
N GLU A 258 1.52 -14.33 15.74
CA GLU A 258 0.86 -15.35 14.91
C GLU A 258 0.83 -15.01 13.40
N MET A 259 1.12 -13.77 12.98
CA MET A 259 0.94 -13.37 11.56
C MET A 259 1.99 -13.95 10.63
N ALA A 260 3.22 -14.20 11.11
CA ALA A 260 4.28 -14.83 10.33
C ALA A 260 3.88 -16.25 9.87
N ASP A 261 3.31 -17.05 10.78
CA ASP A 261 2.81 -18.40 10.47
C ASP A 261 1.57 -18.36 9.56
N LYS A 262 0.66 -17.40 9.79
CA LYS A 262 -0.54 -17.21 8.96
C LYS A 262 -0.22 -16.81 7.52
N ALA A 263 0.82 -16.00 7.30
CA ALA A 263 1.28 -15.59 5.98
C ALA A 263 1.87 -16.74 5.14
N LYS A 264 2.35 -17.82 5.78
CA LYS A 264 2.90 -19.03 5.14
C LYS A 264 3.91 -18.73 4.01
N PHE A 265 4.81 -17.76 4.20
CA PHE A 265 5.62 -17.16 3.12
C PHE A 265 6.24 -18.16 2.13
N ASP A 266 6.91 -19.22 2.61
CA ASP A 266 7.54 -20.22 1.74
C ASP A 266 6.52 -21.03 0.90
N TYR A 267 5.32 -21.28 1.45
CA TYR A 267 4.22 -21.90 0.73
C TYR A 267 3.65 -20.94 -0.32
N ALA A 268 3.36 -19.70 0.09
CA ALA A 268 2.85 -18.67 -0.79
C ALA A 268 3.79 -18.39 -1.97
N CYS A 269 5.08 -18.15 -1.73
CA CYS A 269 6.02 -17.70 -2.75
C CYS A 269 6.65 -18.78 -3.62
N PHE A 270 6.91 -19.99 -3.07
CA PHE A 270 7.80 -20.96 -3.72
C PHE A 270 7.22 -22.37 -3.92
N ARG A 271 6.08 -22.71 -3.31
CA ARG A 271 5.44 -24.02 -3.57
C ARG A 271 4.65 -23.99 -4.86
N ASP A 272 4.46 -25.17 -5.44
CA ASP A 272 3.57 -25.30 -6.58
C ASP A 272 2.12 -25.56 -6.13
N TYR A 273 1.23 -24.85 -6.78
CA TYR A 273 -0.22 -24.82 -6.59
C TYR A 273 -0.82 -24.09 -7.81
N PRO A 274 -2.04 -24.42 -8.26
CA PRO A 274 -2.63 -23.85 -9.47
C PRO A 274 -2.89 -22.34 -9.34
N SER A 275 -3.02 -21.65 -10.47
CA SER A 275 -3.58 -20.29 -10.47
C SER A 275 -4.97 -20.31 -9.82
N LEU A 276 -5.18 -19.40 -8.88
CA LEU A 276 -6.43 -19.30 -8.12
C LEU A 276 -7.30 -18.20 -8.75
N PRO A 277 -8.60 -18.44 -8.96
CA PRO A 277 -9.49 -17.41 -9.46
C PRO A 277 -9.65 -16.28 -8.43
N TYR A 278 -10.09 -15.12 -8.93
CA TYR A 278 -10.39 -13.94 -8.11
C TYR A 278 -11.27 -14.28 -6.89
N GLY A 279 -11.08 -13.55 -5.78
CA GLY A 279 -11.78 -13.77 -4.51
C GLY A 279 -11.30 -14.96 -3.67
N LYS A 280 -10.40 -15.84 -4.16
CA LYS A 280 -9.93 -17.03 -3.40
C LYS A 280 -8.78 -16.80 -2.42
N VAL A 281 -8.12 -15.65 -2.46
CA VAL A 281 -7.07 -15.25 -1.50
C VAL A 281 -7.44 -13.89 -0.92
N THR A 282 -7.60 -13.83 0.40
CA THR A 282 -8.16 -12.64 1.12
C THR A 282 -7.29 -12.21 2.32
N ASP A 283 -6.06 -12.72 2.39
CA ASP A 283 -5.04 -12.50 3.43
C ASP A 283 -3.60 -12.64 2.88
N GLY A 284 -3.45 -12.75 1.57
CA GLY A 284 -2.16 -13.03 0.92
C GLY A 284 -1.69 -14.48 1.03
N ALA A 285 -2.33 -15.33 1.84
CA ALA A 285 -1.98 -16.74 1.98
C ALA A 285 -2.88 -17.62 1.10
N PRO A 286 -2.33 -18.37 0.12
CA PRO A 286 -3.15 -19.31 -0.64
C PRO A 286 -3.70 -20.43 0.26
N PRO A 287 -4.95 -20.88 0.05
CA PRO A 287 -5.50 -22.02 0.76
C PRO A 287 -4.68 -23.29 0.49
N SER A 288 -4.48 -24.08 1.54
CA SER A 288 -3.58 -25.24 1.61
C SER A 288 -4.30 -26.50 2.05
#